data_AF-A0A2K3N8C2-F1
#
_entry.id   AF-A0A2K3N8C2-F1
#
_cell.length_a   1.000
_cell.length_b   1.000
_cell.length_c   1.000
_cell.angle_alpha   90.00
_cell.angle_beta   90.00
_cell.angle_gamma   90.00
#
_symmetry.space_group_name_H-M   'P 1'
#
loop_
_entity.id
_entity.type
_entity.pdbx_description
1 polymer ?
#
loop_
_entity_poly.entity_id
_entity_poly.type
_entity_poly.pdbx_seq_one_letter_code
_entity_poly.pdbx_strand_id
1 'polypeptide(L)'
;GAGAFVWLVKHGRLLTNERKHRMGLGSDRCDYCSDRPETILHVLGDCALTRPLWISAVDTTAMRHQFFTSNLEDWIAINISCKGGTSSNGGWSHFCAMACHLSWLWRNKEKHDEDFMRPMKQTEFVRQKLHC
;
A
#
# COMPACT_ATOMS: atom_id res chain seq x y z
N GLY A 1 -9.64 10.89 4.46
CA GLY A 1 -9.59 10.91 2.99
C GLY A 1 -8.20 10.57 2.49
N ALA A 2 -8.05 10.22 1.20
CA ALA A 2 -6.78 9.74 0.61
C ALA A 2 -5.61 10.74 0.79
N GLY A 3 -5.89 12.06 0.82
CA GLY A 3 -4.85 13.08 1.04
C GLY A 3 -4.14 12.98 2.39
N ALA A 4 -4.89 12.75 3.48
CA ALA A 4 -4.29 12.57 4.80
C ALA A 4 -3.44 11.29 4.89
N PHE A 5 -3.90 10.22 4.22
CA PHE A 5 -3.15 8.98 4.11
C PHE A 5 -1.83 9.15 3.36
N VAL A 6 -1.86 9.79 2.18
CA VAL A 6 -0.65 10.06 1.39
C VAL A 6 0.36 10.89 2.19
N TRP A 7 -0.12 11.87 2.96
CA TRP A 7 0.73 12.65 3.85
C TRP A 7 1.41 11.78 4.91
N LEU A 8 0.67 10.88 5.57
CA LEU A 8 1.23 9.94 6.56
C LEU A 8 2.32 9.05 5.94
N VAL A 9 2.11 8.55 4.72
CA VAL A 9 3.11 7.75 4.00
C VAL A 9 4.37 8.57 3.73
N LYS A 10 4.23 9.76 3.12
CA LYS A 10 5.35 10.63 2.75
C LYS A 10 6.22 11.05 3.93
N HIS A 11 5.62 11.24 5.10
CA HIS A 11 6.34 11.66 6.29
C HIS A 11 6.76 10.49 7.21
N GLY A 12 6.63 9.23 6.77
CA GLY A 12 7.02 8.08 7.58
C GLY A 12 6.14 7.88 8.83
N ARG A 13 4.91 8.41 8.79
CA ARG A 13 3.96 8.46 9.92
C ARG A 13 2.82 7.46 9.83
N LEU A 14 2.76 6.64 8.78
CA LEU A 14 1.78 5.56 8.68
C LEU A 14 1.97 4.58 9.84
N LEU A 15 0.87 4.19 10.48
CA LEU A 15 0.91 3.25 11.61
C LEU A 15 1.08 1.82 11.08
N THR A 16 2.30 1.30 11.19
CA THR A 16 2.69 -0.08 10.89
C THR A 16 3.14 -0.79 12.17
N ASN A 17 3.34 -2.11 12.16
CA ASN A 17 3.90 -2.81 13.32
C ASN A 17 5.31 -2.29 13.67
N GLU A 18 6.17 -2.00 12.70
CA GLU A 18 7.48 -1.36 12.98
C GLU A 18 7.32 -0.03 13.72
N ARG A 19 6.40 0.83 13.28
CA ARG A 19 6.16 2.12 13.95
C ARG A 19 5.59 1.94 15.35
N LYS A 20 4.65 1.00 15.53
CA LYS A 20 4.10 0.66 16.86
C LYS A 20 5.20 0.14 17.79
N HIS A 21 6.06 -0.74 17.30
CA HIS A 21 7.18 -1.27 18.07
C HIS A 21 8.13 -0.15 18.54
N ARG A 22 8.45 0.81 17.67
CA ARG A 22 9.21 2.03 18.04
C ARG A 22 8.51 2.90 19.09
N MET A 23 7.19 2.78 19.24
CA MET A 23 6.40 3.43 20.28
C MET A 23 6.29 2.58 21.57
N GLY A 24 6.98 1.44 21.64
CA GLY A 24 6.89 0.49 22.76
C GLY A 24 5.66 -0.43 22.69
N LEU A 25 5.02 -0.55 21.53
CA LEU A 25 3.77 -1.30 21.35
C LEU A 25 3.98 -2.54 20.48
N GLY A 26 3.97 -3.72 21.11
CA GLY A 26 3.99 -5.01 20.43
C GLY A 26 5.28 -5.29 19.65
N SER A 27 5.21 -6.26 18.74
CA SER A 27 6.31 -6.64 17.84
C SER A 27 6.31 -5.78 16.58
N ASP A 28 7.48 -5.62 15.95
CA ASP A 28 7.64 -5.01 14.63
C ASP A 28 7.29 -5.96 13.48
N ARG A 29 7.14 -7.26 13.74
CA ARG A 29 6.94 -8.29 12.73
C ARG A 29 5.57 -8.18 12.05
N CYS A 30 5.52 -8.51 10.76
CA CYS A 30 4.27 -8.67 10.02
C CYS A 30 3.57 -9.96 10.45
N ASP A 31 2.26 -9.91 10.69
CA ASP A 31 1.47 -11.08 11.14
C ASP A 31 1.19 -12.07 10.00
N TYR A 32 1.43 -11.65 8.75
CA TYR A 32 1.15 -12.44 7.54
C TYR A 32 2.40 -12.87 6.79
N CYS A 33 3.56 -12.31 7.15
CA CYS A 33 4.83 -12.62 6.52
C CYS A 33 5.81 -13.05 7.61
N SER A 34 6.22 -14.32 7.57
CA SER A 34 7.12 -14.88 8.57
C SER A 34 8.44 -14.09 8.62
N ASP A 35 8.74 -13.57 9.81
CA ASP A 35 10.02 -12.96 10.20
C ASP A 35 10.49 -11.73 9.37
N ARG A 36 9.56 -10.88 8.94
CA ARG A 36 9.91 -9.56 8.37
C ARG A 36 9.31 -8.42 9.18
N PRO A 37 10.06 -7.34 9.47
CA PRO A 37 9.49 -6.11 9.98
C PRO A 37 8.40 -5.59 9.03
N GLU A 38 7.25 -5.21 9.59
CA GLU A 38 6.17 -4.56 8.86
C GLU A 38 6.49 -3.07 8.70
N THR A 39 7.36 -2.76 7.73
CA THR A 39 7.69 -1.38 7.34
C THR A 39 6.55 -0.75 6.52
N ILE A 40 6.64 0.54 6.22
CA ILE A 40 5.67 1.21 5.32
C ILE A 40 5.68 0.52 3.96
N LEU A 41 6.84 0.35 3.33
CA LEU A 41 6.94 -0.28 2.01
C LEU A 41 6.43 -1.72 2.03
N HIS A 42 6.64 -2.44 3.13
CA HIS A 42 6.08 -3.77 3.30
C HIS A 42 4.54 -3.76 3.27
N VAL A 43 3.89 -2.90 4.05
CA VAL A 43 2.42 -2.77 4.04
C VAL A 43 1.91 -2.37 2.65
N LEU A 44 2.58 -1.41 2.02
CA LEU A 44 2.12 -0.82 0.77
C LEU A 44 2.39 -1.68 -0.44
N GLY A 45 3.43 -2.52 -0.45
CA GLY A 45 3.90 -3.23 -1.64
C GLY A 45 4.23 -4.70 -1.40
N ASP A 46 5.15 -4.98 -0.48
CA ASP A 46 5.83 -6.28 -0.43
C ASP A 46 5.09 -7.37 0.37
N CYS A 47 4.12 -6.99 1.19
CA CYS A 47 3.36 -7.93 2.02
C CYS A 47 2.63 -8.95 1.16
N ALA A 48 2.60 -10.21 1.59
CA ALA A 48 1.86 -11.29 0.92
C ALA A 48 0.37 -10.96 0.72
N LEU A 49 -0.21 -10.12 1.58
CA LEU A 49 -1.61 -9.65 1.46
C LEU A 49 -1.82 -8.60 0.36
N THR A 50 -0.80 -7.82 0.06
CA THR A 50 -0.87 -6.68 -0.86
C THR A 50 -0.29 -7.03 -2.23
N ARG A 51 0.71 -7.93 -2.26
CA ARG A 51 1.41 -8.34 -3.47
C ARG A 51 0.50 -8.84 -4.60
N PRO A 52 -0.59 -9.62 -4.37
CA PRO A 52 -1.50 -10.05 -5.44
C PRO A 52 -2.17 -8.88 -6.17
N LEU A 53 -2.55 -7.83 -5.45
CA LEU A 53 -3.08 -6.58 -6.03
C LEU A 53 -2.08 -6.00 -7.03
N TRP A 54 -0.82 -5.84 -6.64
CA TRP A 54 0.19 -5.23 -7.50
C TRP A 54 0.61 -6.10 -8.67
N ILE A 55 0.66 -7.42 -8.50
CA ILE A 55 0.89 -8.35 -9.62
C ILE A 55 -0.22 -8.18 -10.67
N SER A 56 -1.46 -8.04 -10.22
CA SER A 56 -2.62 -7.81 -11.10
C SER A 56 -2.67 -6.40 -11.69
N ALA A 57 -2.17 -5.38 -10.99
CA ALA A 57 -2.25 -3.98 -11.42
C ALA A 57 -1.08 -3.50 -12.29
N VAL A 58 0.10 -4.13 -12.16
CA VAL A 58 1.33 -3.77 -12.89
C VAL A 58 1.56 -4.80 -13.99
N ASP A 59 1.45 -4.37 -15.25
CA ASP A 59 1.31 -5.29 -16.39
C ASP A 59 2.62 -5.98 -16.80
N THR A 60 3.75 -5.26 -16.80
CA THR A 60 5.00 -5.80 -17.36
C THR A 60 5.96 -6.32 -16.29
N THR A 61 6.73 -7.35 -16.63
CA THR A 61 7.77 -7.92 -15.74
C THR A 61 8.82 -6.86 -15.35
N ALA A 62 9.21 -5.97 -16.27
CA ALA A 62 10.16 -4.90 -15.99
C ALA A 62 9.60 -3.90 -14.97
N MET A 63 8.34 -3.48 -15.13
CA MET A 63 7.69 -2.59 -14.17
C MET A 63 7.50 -3.27 -12.81
N ARG A 64 7.15 -4.55 -12.78
CA ARG A 64 7.07 -5.32 -11.52
C ARG A 64 8.42 -5.40 -10.83
N HIS A 65 9.51 -5.63 -11.59
CA HIS A 65 10.85 -5.64 -11.03
C HIS A 65 11.17 -4.31 -10.36
N GLN A 66 11.01 -3.19 -11.08
CA GLN A 66 11.22 -1.84 -10.53
C GLN A 66 10.33 -1.59 -9.30
N PHE A 67 9.07 -2.03 -9.35
CA PHE A 67 8.11 -1.83 -8.27
C PHE A 67 8.52 -2.52 -6.96
N PHE A 68 9.03 -3.75 -7.03
CA PHE A 68 9.38 -4.56 -5.84
C PHE A 68 10.84 -4.43 -5.39
N THR A 69 11.69 -3.67 -6.11
CA THR A 69 13.09 -3.45 -5.73
C THR A 69 13.43 -2.02 -5.34
N SER A 70 12.51 -1.08 -5.56
CA SER A 70 12.69 0.34 -5.19
C SER A 70 12.72 0.51 -3.66
N ASN A 71 13.51 1.47 -3.17
CA ASN A 71 13.38 1.94 -1.78
C ASN A 71 12.08 2.76 -1.60
N LEU A 72 11.71 3.06 -0.36
CA LEU A 72 10.44 3.75 -0.05
C LEU A 72 10.33 5.13 -0.73
N GLU A 73 11.41 5.90 -0.78
CA GLU A 73 11.40 7.26 -1.35
C GLU A 73 11.15 7.21 -2.86
N ASP A 74 11.91 6.39 -3.59
CA ASP A 74 11.75 6.16 -5.02
C ASP A 74 10.37 5.58 -5.33
N TRP A 75 9.92 4.62 -4.53
CA TRP A 75 8.61 4.00 -4.71
C TRP A 75 7.47 5.02 -4.57
N ILE A 76 7.54 5.92 -3.58
CA ILE A 76 6.57 7.02 -3.41
C ILE A 76 6.67 8.00 -4.58
N ALA A 77 7.87 8.31 -5.06
CA ALA A 77 8.07 9.22 -6.18
C ALA A 77 7.45 8.67 -7.48
N ILE A 78 7.63 7.38 -7.75
CA ILE A 78 7.15 6.70 -8.95
C ILE A 78 5.63 6.45 -8.90
N ASN A 79 5.12 5.98 -7.75
CA ASN A 79 3.75 5.44 -7.68
C ASN A 79 2.73 6.38 -7.06
N ILE A 80 3.12 7.25 -6.11
CA ILE A 80 2.16 8.09 -5.36
C ILE A 80 2.30 9.58 -5.74
N SER A 81 3.49 10.04 -6.08
CA SER A 81 3.75 11.46 -6.28
C SER A 81 3.35 11.89 -7.69
N CYS A 82 2.29 12.68 -7.77
CA CYS A 82 1.86 13.33 -9.00
C CYS A 82 2.77 14.54 -9.30
N LYS A 83 3.97 14.31 -9.87
CA LYS A 83 4.72 15.43 -10.49
C LYS A 83 4.09 15.72 -11.85
N GLY A 84 3.70 16.97 -12.06
CA GLY A 84 2.71 17.42 -13.04
C GLY A 84 2.87 16.91 -14.49
N GLY A 85 1.73 16.57 -15.09
CA GLY A 85 1.50 16.75 -16.53
C GLY A 85 1.60 15.50 -17.42
N THR A 86 0.48 14.80 -17.55
CA THR A 86 -0.22 14.36 -18.78
C THR A 86 -1.16 13.23 -18.37
N SER A 87 -2.28 13.09 -19.07
CA SER A 87 -3.49 12.37 -18.68
C SER A 87 -3.31 10.89 -18.30
N SER A 88 -2.13 10.30 -18.48
CA SER A 88 -1.77 8.93 -18.07
C SER A 88 -1.25 8.81 -16.62
N ASN A 89 -0.48 9.78 -16.11
CA ASN A 89 0.13 9.70 -14.77
C ASN A 89 -0.84 10.04 -13.62
N GLY A 90 -1.86 10.86 -13.91
CA GLY A 90 -2.90 11.18 -12.94
C GLY A 90 -3.70 9.94 -12.51
N GLY A 91 -4.13 9.10 -13.46
CA GLY A 91 -4.89 7.89 -13.14
C GLY A 91 -4.09 6.88 -12.30
N TRP A 92 -2.83 6.65 -12.65
CA TRP A 92 -1.96 5.72 -11.91
C TRP A 92 -1.70 6.17 -10.49
N SER A 93 -1.34 7.44 -10.28
CA SER A 93 -1.06 7.96 -8.93
C SER A 93 -2.28 7.93 -8.02
N HIS A 94 -3.48 8.24 -8.53
CA HIS A 94 -4.73 8.10 -7.78
C HIS A 94 -5.05 6.63 -7.48
N PHE A 95 -4.87 5.74 -8.44
CA PHE A 95 -5.02 4.31 -8.24
C PHE A 95 -4.08 3.80 -7.16
N CYS A 96 -2.80 4.14 -7.22
CA CYS A 96 -1.80 3.74 -6.23
C CYS A 96 -2.11 4.29 -4.85
N ALA A 97 -2.46 5.57 -4.74
CA ALA A 97 -2.85 6.17 -3.46
C ALA A 97 -4.07 5.47 -2.85
N MET A 98 -5.07 5.13 -3.68
CA MET A 98 -6.27 4.41 -3.25
C MET A 98 -5.95 2.95 -2.87
N ALA A 99 -5.19 2.23 -3.69
CA ALA A 99 -4.75 0.87 -3.44
C ALA A 99 -3.96 0.77 -2.12
N CYS A 100 -3.02 1.68 -1.89
CA CYS A 100 -2.26 1.78 -0.64
C CYS A 100 -3.17 2.02 0.57
N HIS A 101 -4.07 3.00 0.45
CA HIS A 101 -5.00 3.34 1.52
C HIS A 101 -5.90 2.15 1.88
N LEU A 102 -6.50 1.51 0.87
CA LEU A 102 -7.35 0.35 1.06
C LEU A 102 -6.58 -0.85 1.60
N SER A 103 -5.35 -1.10 1.14
CA SER A 103 -4.51 -2.20 1.64
C SER A 103 -4.18 -2.03 3.12
N TRP A 104 -3.81 -0.82 3.54
CA TRP A 104 -3.60 -0.49 4.96
C TRP A 104 -4.90 -0.60 5.77
N LEU A 105 -6.02 -0.13 5.22
CA LEU A 105 -7.33 -0.18 5.88
C LEU A 105 -7.80 -1.62 6.08
N TRP A 106 -7.77 -2.45 5.03
CA TRP A 106 -8.18 -3.86 5.09
C TRP A 106 -7.33 -4.63 6.10
N ARG A 107 -6.01 -4.43 6.07
CA ARG A 107 -5.07 -5.03 7.02
C ARG A 107 -5.39 -4.66 8.47
N ASN A 108 -5.86 -3.44 8.73
CA ASN A 108 -6.27 -3.04 10.08
C ASN A 108 -7.64 -3.62 10.46
N LYS A 109 -8.59 -3.67 9.52
CA LYS A 109 -9.90 -4.27 9.77
C LYS A 109 -9.79 -5.77 10.09
N GLU A 110 -8.94 -6.51 9.39
CA GLU A 110 -8.67 -7.93 9.66
C GLU A 110 -8.20 -8.20 11.10
N LYS A 111 -7.73 -7.19 11.84
CA LYS A 111 -7.31 -7.29 13.25
C LYS A 111 -8.35 -6.81 14.25
N HIS A 112 -9.32 -6.02 13.82
CA HIS A 112 -10.19 -5.24 14.71
C HIS A 112 -11.68 -5.41 14.42
N ASP A 113 -12.02 -6.15 13.37
CA ASP A 113 -13.37 -6.37 12.89
C ASP A 113 -13.47 -7.85 12.46
N GLU A 114 -14.03 -8.69 13.34
CA GLU A 114 -14.11 -10.16 13.14
C GLU A 114 -14.98 -10.54 11.93
N ASP A 115 -15.91 -9.67 11.55
CA ASP A 115 -16.80 -9.86 10.40
C ASP A 115 -16.19 -9.36 9.09
N PHE A 116 -15.04 -8.68 9.14
CA PHE A 116 -14.45 -8.09 7.94
C PHE A 116 -13.81 -9.14 7.03
N MET A 117 -14.33 -9.19 5.80
CA MET A 117 -13.75 -9.97 4.71
C MET A 117 -13.10 -9.07 3.67
N ARG A 118 -11.80 -9.28 3.42
CA ARG A 118 -11.06 -8.58 2.37
C ARG A 118 -11.62 -8.95 0.98
N PRO A 119 -11.76 -7.98 0.04
CA PRO A 119 -12.21 -8.28 -1.31
C PRO A 119 -11.24 -9.22 -2.04
N MET A 120 -11.76 -10.28 -2.67
CA MET A 120 -10.94 -11.22 -3.47
C MET A 120 -10.36 -10.57 -4.73
N LYS A 121 -11.20 -9.82 -5.46
CA LYS A 121 -10.83 -9.07 -6.67
C LYS A 121 -10.36 -7.66 -6.29
N GLN A 122 -9.21 -7.57 -5.63
CA GLN A 122 -8.71 -6.35 -5.01
C GLN A 122 -8.50 -5.23 -6.02
N THR A 123 -7.85 -5.52 -7.15
CA THR A 123 -7.53 -4.54 -8.20
C THR A 123 -8.80 -3.92 -8.78
N GLU A 124 -9.80 -4.74 -9.11
CA GLU A 124 -11.09 -4.31 -9.62
C GLU A 124 -11.86 -3.50 -8.58
N PHE A 125 -11.81 -3.91 -7.30
CA PHE A 125 -12.43 -3.15 -6.21
C PHE A 125 -11.83 -1.75 -6.09
N VAL A 126 -10.49 -1.63 -6.15
CA VAL A 126 -9.82 -0.31 -6.13
C VAL A 126 -10.28 0.52 -7.32
N ARG A 127 -10.33 -0.05 -8.53
CA ARG A 127 -10.77 0.66 -9.74
C ARG A 127 -12.21 1.16 -9.59
N GLN A 128 -13.12 0.35 -9.07
CA GLN A 128 -14.51 0.77 -8.82
C GLN A 128 -14.58 1.97 -7.87
N LYS A 129 -13.75 2.00 -6.81
CA LYS A 129 -13.70 3.11 -5.84
C LYS A 129 -13.13 4.42 -6.38
N LEU A 130 -12.48 4.41 -7.55
CA LEU A 130 -12.02 5.65 -8.22
C LEU A 130 -13.11 6.32 -9.05
N HIS A 131 -14.19 5.60 -9.37
CA HIS A 131 -15.29 6.09 -10.21
C HIS A 131 -16.55 6.46 -9.39
N CYS A 132 -16.47 6.36 -8.06
CA CYS A 132 -17.51 6.79 -7.12
C CYS A 132 -17.14 8.13 -6.51
#